data_AF-A0A554MN51-F1
#
_entry.id   AF-A0A554MN51-F1
#
_cell.length_a   1.000
_cell.length_b   1.000
_cell.length_c   1.000
_cell.angle_alpha   90.00
_cell.angle_beta   90.00
_cell.angle_gamma   90.00
#
_symmetry.space_group_name_H-M   'P 1'
#
loop_
_entity.id
_entity.type
_entity.pdbx_description
1 polymer ?
#
loop_
_entity_poly.entity_id
_entity_poly.type
_entity_poly.pdbx_seq_one_letter_code
_entity_poly.pdbx_strand_id
1 'polypeptide(L)'
;MKTLAIAAQSLDGYISPAAETSTMTWVSAEDKAFFRQFTRECGVVVMGRKTYDTIRKPLPDRLNIVMTCDPLKCESIPGVIEFTSSTPFEILKNLETRKFEKVAVIGGSGVYTSFAKENLIDELYLTIEPILFGRGIPMFQDLPTPPTLKLLEQRKLGTSSVLLHYKIATNPPQSPFDKGEAATPSLSKKANSISNRYWTPSNYSHMLWICDWVIILKYLKNGRSARPDDARSILIIYHKKKQAIFMKSSLPKSNISKFSHRKP
;
A
#
# COMPACT_ATOMS: atom_id res chain seq x y z
N MET A 1 15.81 1.95 -13.33
CA MET A 1 16.67 1.75 -12.14
C MET A 1 16.06 0.65 -11.27
N LYS A 2 16.86 -0.11 -10.52
CA LYS A 2 16.37 -1.17 -9.62
C LYS A 2 16.22 -0.65 -8.19
N THR A 3 15.04 -0.83 -7.59
CA THR A 3 14.73 -0.39 -6.23
C THR A 3 14.78 -1.55 -5.25
N LEU A 4 15.71 -1.47 -4.31
CA LEU A 4 16.04 -2.55 -3.38
C LEU A 4 15.70 -2.12 -1.95
N ALA A 5 14.75 -2.76 -1.29
CA ALA A 5 14.51 -2.54 0.13
C ALA A 5 15.46 -3.40 0.96
N ILE A 6 16.06 -2.83 2.02
CA ILE A 6 16.93 -3.57 2.93
C ILE A 6 16.64 -3.22 4.40
N ALA A 7 16.33 -4.22 5.22
CA ALA A 7 16.04 -4.04 6.63
C ALA A 7 16.57 -5.20 7.48
N ALA A 8 16.87 -4.91 8.75
CA ALA A 8 16.88 -5.91 9.80
C ALA A 8 15.55 -5.85 10.58
N GLN A 9 15.05 -7.00 11.03
CA GLN A 9 13.89 -7.09 11.90
C GLN A 9 14.11 -8.12 13.01
N SER A 10 13.36 -7.97 14.09
CA SER A 10 13.17 -9.02 15.09
C SER A 10 12.41 -10.22 14.52
N LEU A 11 12.47 -11.35 15.22
CA LEU A 11 11.78 -12.58 14.84
C LEU A 11 10.25 -12.41 14.81
N ASP A 12 9.71 -11.51 15.63
CA ASP A 12 8.30 -11.13 15.69
C ASP A 12 7.89 -9.98 14.76
N GLY A 13 8.77 -9.57 13.82
CA GLY A 13 8.36 -8.73 12.68
C GLY A 13 8.53 -7.22 12.85
N TYR A 14 9.36 -6.77 13.80
CA TYR A 14 9.56 -5.35 14.08
C TYR A 14 10.96 -4.87 13.67
N ILE A 15 11.02 -3.72 12.98
CA ILE A 15 12.28 -3.07 12.55
C ILE A 15 12.85 -2.12 13.61
N SER A 16 12.09 -1.86 14.67
CA SER A 16 12.53 -1.12 15.86
C SER A 16 11.65 -1.53 17.03
N PRO A 17 12.20 -1.66 18.26
CA PRO A 17 11.38 -1.80 19.45
C PRO A 17 10.56 -0.52 19.69
N ALA A 18 9.52 -0.62 20.50
CA ALA A 18 8.61 0.50 20.80
C ALA A 18 9.23 1.61 21.69
N ALA A 19 10.42 1.40 22.25
CA ALA A 19 11.09 2.39 23.09
C ALA A 19 11.63 3.57 22.25
N GLU A 20 11.44 4.80 22.73
CA GLU A 20 11.77 6.05 22.02
C GLU A 20 13.28 6.25 21.75
N THR A 21 14.14 5.55 22.50
CA THR A 21 15.61 5.66 22.42
C THR A 21 16.25 4.41 21.82
N SER A 22 15.59 3.76 20.87
CA SER A 22 16.12 2.53 20.28
C SER A 22 17.45 2.80 19.57
N THR A 23 18.52 2.34 20.20
CA THR A 23 19.82 2.22 19.55
C THR A 23 19.83 0.89 18.77
N MET A 24 20.44 0.86 17.59
CA MET A 24 20.55 -0.37 16.79
C MET A 24 21.63 -1.34 17.34
N THR A 25 21.69 -1.49 18.66
CA THR A 25 22.60 -2.40 19.37
C THR A 25 22.21 -3.86 19.18
N TRP A 26 20.92 -4.13 18.95
CA TRP A 26 20.37 -5.46 18.69
C TRP A 26 20.70 -6.03 17.30
N VAL A 27 21.13 -5.18 16.36
CA VAL A 27 21.53 -5.62 15.02
C VAL A 27 22.95 -6.17 15.07
N SER A 28 23.14 -7.38 14.54
CA SER A 28 24.41 -8.11 14.50
C SER A 28 25.51 -7.35 13.75
N ALA A 29 26.77 -7.68 14.04
CA ALA A 29 27.91 -7.07 13.34
C ALA A 29 27.97 -7.50 11.86
N GLU A 30 27.54 -8.72 11.58
CA GLU A 30 27.46 -9.34 10.27
C GLU A 30 26.39 -8.67 9.41
N ASP A 31 25.19 -8.40 9.96
CA ASP A 31 24.18 -7.61 9.24
C ASP A 31 24.66 -6.19 8.98
N LYS A 32 25.27 -5.52 9.97
CA LYS A 32 25.86 -4.19 9.77
C LYS A 32 26.93 -4.20 8.66
N ALA A 33 27.74 -5.26 8.56
CA ALA A 33 28.72 -5.41 7.50
C ALA A 33 28.06 -5.60 6.13
N PHE A 34 27.07 -6.48 6.05
CA PHE A 34 26.28 -6.70 4.85
C PHE A 34 25.58 -5.43 4.40
N PHE A 35 24.87 -4.74 5.30
CA PHE A 35 24.19 -3.48 5.04
C PHE A 35 25.15 -2.43 4.46
N ARG A 36 26.35 -2.27 5.04
CA ARG A 36 27.36 -1.32 4.54
C ARG A 36 27.82 -1.67 3.14
N GLN A 37 28.10 -2.95 2.86
CA GLN A 37 28.55 -3.39 1.55
C GLN A 37 27.43 -3.20 0.51
N PHE A 38 26.26 -3.75 0.78
CA PHE A 38 25.11 -3.75 -0.11
C PHE A 38 24.67 -2.33 -0.51
N THR A 39 24.53 -1.43 0.48
CA THR A 39 24.12 -0.05 0.20
C THR A 39 25.20 0.73 -0.55
N ARG A 40 26.49 0.42 -0.37
CA ARG A 40 27.57 1.03 -1.16
C ARG A 40 27.54 0.58 -2.61
N GLU A 41 27.29 -0.70 -2.85
CA GLU A 41 27.10 -1.24 -4.21
C GLU A 41 25.89 -0.62 -4.93
N CYS A 42 24.89 -0.11 -4.18
CA CYS A 42 23.78 0.65 -4.75
C CYS A 42 24.16 2.10 -5.10
N GLY A 43 25.10 2.71 -4.37
CA GLY A 43 25.51 4.10 -4.54
C GLY A 43 24.53 5.15 -4.00
N VAL A 44 23.26 4.80 -3.78
CA VAL A 44 22.23 5.69 -3.23
C VAL A 44 21.43 5.00 -2.12
N VAL A 45 21.15 5.74 -1.06
CA VAL A 45 20.21 5.34 -0.01
C VAL A 45 19.04 6.32 0.08
N VAL A 46 17.83 5.79 0.23
CA VAL A 46 16.62 6.59 0.53
C VAL A 46 16.15 6.22 1.92
N MET A 47 15.96 7.23 2.77
CA MET A 47 15.48 7.05 4.13
C MET A 47 14.51 8.14 4.59
N GLY A 48 13.79 7.89 5.69
CA GLY A 48 12.94 8.87 6.35
C GLY A 48 13.69 9.66 7.41
N ARG A 49 13.14 10.81 7.81
CA ARG A 49 13.72 11.68 8.85
C ARG A 49 14.12 10.94 10.13
N LYS A 50 13.18 10.20 10.72
CA LYS A 50 13.43 9.46 11.98
C LYS A 50 14.59 8.46 11.86
N THR A 51 14.71 7.80 10.71
CA THR A 51 15.82 6.87 10.44
C THR A 51 17.14 7.62 10.34
N TYR A 52 17.16 8.77 9.65
CA TYR A 52 18.34 9.63 9.61
C TYR A 52 18.73 10.10 11.01
N ASP A 53 17.78 10.50 11.86
CA ASP A 53 18.04 10.96 13.22
C ASP A 53 18.60 9.85 14.13
N THR A 54 18.24 8.58 13.87
CA THR A 54 18.85 7.41 14.53
C THR A 54 20.31 7.20 14.09
N ILE A 55 20.60 7.36 12.79
CA ILE A 55 21.96 7.18 12.22
C ILE A 55 22.86 8.38 12.58
N ARG A 56 22.29 9.59 12.67
CA ARG A 56 22.89 10.89 13.00
C ARG A 56 23.93 11.44 12.02
N LYS A 57 24.36 10.66 11.04
CA LYS A 57 25.36 11.07 10.04
C LYS A 57 25.01 10.51 8.67
N PRO A 58 25.32 11.24 7.57
CA PRO A 58 25.23 10.68 6.23
C PRO A 58 26.09 9.41 6.13
N LEU A 59 25.58 8.40 5.44
CA LEU A 59 26.35 7.20 5.16
C LEU A 59 27.42 7.54 4.10
N PRO A 60 28.72 7.30 4.38
CA PRO A 60 29.79 7.68 3.46
C PRO A 60 29.74 6.87 2.17
N ASP A 61 30.31 7.40 1.09
CA ASP A 61 30.41 6.77 -0.23
C ASP A 61 29.06 6.48 -0.90
N ARG A 62 27.99 7.13 -0.45
CA ARG A 62 26.62 7.01 -0.96
C ARG A 62 25.95 8.37 -0.96
N LEU A 63 25.09 8.61 -1.94
CA LEU A 63 24.15 9.71 -1.89
C LEU A 63 23.04 9.37 -0.88
N ASN A 64 22.81 10.26 0.08
CA ASN A 64 21.77 10.10 1.10
C ASN A 64 20.54 10.95 0.75
N ILE A 65 19.46 10.33 0.28
CA ILE A 65 18.17 11.01 0.11
C ILE A 65 17.34 10.83 1.38
N VAL A 66 16.96 11.93 2.03
CA VAL A 66 16.18 11.89 3.27
C VAL A 66 14.82 12.55 3.07
N MET A 67 13.77 11.74 3.12
CA MET A 67 12.38 12.15 3.01
C MET A 67 11.90 12.86 4.29
N THR A 68 11.30 14.04 4.12
CA THR A 68 10.74 14.87 5.20
C THR A 68 9.60 15.74 4.67
N CYS A 69 8.66 16.11 5.54
CA CYS A 69 7.62 17.08 5.19
C CYS A 69 8.14 18.53 5.18
N ASP A 70 9.30 18.79 5.77
CA ASP A 70 9.88 20.13 5.90
C ASP A 70 11.37 20.14 5.50
N PRO A 71 11.68 20.07 4.18
CA PRO A 71 13.04 20.02 3.69
C PRO A 71 13.81 21.34 3.87
N LEU A 72 13.10 22.48 3.92
CA LEU A 72 13.69 23.81 4.03
C LEU A 72 14.37 24.07 5.38
N LYS A 73 13.97 23.35 6.44
CA LYS A 73 14.62 23.39 7.75
C LYS A 73 15.89 22.54 7.85
N CYS A 74 16.31 21.91 6.76
CA CYS A 74 17.42 20.98 6.75
C CYS A 74 18.49 21.43 5.77
N GLU A 75 19.75 21.34 6.19
CA GLU A 75 20.89 21.72 5.36
C GLU A 75 21.25 20.57 4.41
N SER A 76 20.92 20.71 3.13
CA SER A 76 21.34 19.74 2.11
C SER A 76 22.74 20.05 1.59
N ILE A 77 23.54 19.01 1.43
CA ILE A 77 24.86 19.07 0.78
C ILE A 77 24.73 18.26 -0.52
N PRO A 78 24.69 18.92 -1.69
CA PRO A 78 24.50 18.25 -2.97
C PRO A 78 25.48 17.10 -3.18
N GLY A 79 24.98 15.94 -3.60
CA GLY A 79 25.80 14.74 -3.81
C GLY A 79 26.19 13.97 -2.54
N VAL A 80 25.93 14.51 -1.34
CA VAL A 80 26.21 13.85 -0.05
C VAL A 80 24.92 13.52 0.69
N ILE A 81 24.12 14.54 1.00
CA ILE A 81 22.84 14.41 1.69
C ILE A 81 21.84 15.44 1.16
N GLU A 82 20.68 14.96 0.70
CA GLU A 82 19.65 15.78 0.08
C GLU A 82 18.32 15.52 0.77
N PHE A 83 17.72 16.58 1.31
CA PHE A 83 16.43 16.53 1.99
C PHE A 83 15.31 16.88 1.02
N THR A 84 14.27 16.04 0.98
CA THR A 84 13.18 16.21 0.01
C THR A 84 11.81 15.88 0.59
N SER A 85 10.78 16.54 0.08
CA SER A 85 9.37 16.21 0.28
C SER A 85 8.73 15.55 -0.94
N SER A 86 9.54 15.17 -1.94
CA SER A 86 9.09 14.49 -3.15
C SER A 86 8.50 13.11 -2.88
N THR A 87 7.62 12.68 -3.78
CA THR A 87 7.06 11.32 -3.77
C THR A 87 8.12 10.26 -4.11
N PRO A 88 7.92 8.99 -3.71
CA PRO A 88 8.77 7.87 -4.15
C PRO A 88 9.03 7.85 -5.66
N PHE A 89 7.98 8.00 -6.48
CA PHE A 89 8.11 8.04 -7.94
C PHE A 89 9.02 9.18 -8.43
N GLU A 90 8.84 10.40 -7.90
CA GLU A 90 9.66 11.56 -8.25
C GLU A 90 11.13 11.36 -7.87
N ILE A 91 11.39 10.79 -6.69
CA ILE A 91 12.75 10.45 -6.24
C ILE A 91 13.39 9.48 -7.23
N LEU A 92 12.73 8.38 -7.58
CA LEU A 92 13.27 7.40 -8.52
C LEU A 92 13.54 8.02 -9.89
N LYS A 93 12.62 8.83 -10.41
CA LYS A 93 12.79 9.54 -11.69
C LYS A 93 13.99 10.47 -11.66
N ASN A 94 14.20 11.22 -10.58
CA ASN A 94 15.38 12.09 -10.43
C ASN A 94 16.69 11.29 -10.38
N LEU A 95 16.70 10.15 -9.68
CA LEU A 95 17.88 9.31 -9.60
C LEU A 95 18.22 8.66 -10.95
N GLU A 96 17.22 8.31 -11.75
CA GLU A 96 17.40 7.83 -13.11
C GLU A 96 18.00 8.89 -14.05
N THR A 97 17.56 10.16 -13.96
CA THR A 97 18.16 11.24 -14.76
C THR A 97 19.62 11.48 -14.38
N ARG A 98 19.98 11.24 -13.11
CA ARG A 98 21.35 11.25 -12.56
C ARG A 98 22.15 9.98 -12.85
N LYS A 99 21.60 9.05 -13.64
CA LYS A 99 22.26 7.81 -14.10
C LYS A 99 22.56 6.79 -12.99
N PHE A 100 21.84 6.82 -11.88
CA PHE A 100 21.91 5.74 -10.90
C PHE A 100 21.20 4.48 -11.41
N GLU A 101 21.86 3.33 -11.26
CA GLU A 101 21.31 2.03 -11.70
C GLU A 101 20.53 1.31 -10.61
N LYS A 102 20.87 1.57 -9.34
CA LYS A 102 20.29 0.96 -8.14
C LYS A 102 20.03 2.01 -7.08
N VAL A 103 19.06 1.74 -6.23
CA VAL A 103 18.79 2.52 -5.02
C VAL A 103 18.41 1.60 -3.88
N ALA A 104 18.98 1.84 -2.70
CA ALA A 104 18.63 1.14 -1.48
C ALA A 104 17.61 1.94 -0.65
N VAL A 105 16.39 1.43 -0.50
CA VAL A 105 15.43 1.97 0.47
C VAL A 105 15.74 1.35 1.82
N ILE A 106 16.16 2.17 2.78
CA ILE A 106 16.64 1.70 4.10
C ILE A 106 15.67 2.05 5.24
N GLY A 107 14.47 2.50 4.90
CA GLY A 107 13.36 2.74 5.83
C GLY A 107 13.24 4.19 6.27
N GLY A 108 12.49 4.52 7.32
CA GLY A 108 11.76 3.62 8.20
C GLY A 108 10.40 3.19 7.63
N SER A 109 9.55 2.72 8.52
CA SER A 109 8.26 2.10 8.19
C SER A 109 7.39 2.91 7.21
N GLY A 110 7.31 4.23 7.39
CA GLY A 110 6.56 5.11 6.48
C GLY A 110 7.13 5.15 5.07
N VAL A 111 8.46 5.11 4.92
CA VAL A 111 9.14 5.11 3.62
C VAL A 111 8.98 3.76 2.93
N TYR A 112 9.19 2.64 3.64
CA TYR A 112 8.92 1.31 3.09
C TYR A 112 7.48 1.21 2.59
N THR A 113 6.54 1.69 3.40
CA THR A 113 5.12 1.70 3.07
C THR A 113 4.81 2.57 1.85
N SER A 114 5.38 3.76 1.73
CA SER A 114 5.12 4.64 0.58
C SER A 114 5.61 4.03 -0.74
N PHE A 115 6.82 3.44 -0.74
CA PHE A 115 7.35 2.75 -1.91
C PHE A 115 6.52 1.50 -2.25
N ALA A 116 6.11 0.72 -1.26
CA ALA A 116 5.32 -0.49 -1.47
C ALA A 116 3.91 -0.18 -2.00
N LYS A 117 3.25 0.88 -1.52
CA LYS A 117 1.92 1.30 -2.00
C LYS A 117 1.89 1.65 -3.49
N GLU A 118 2.99 2.15 -4.00
CA GLU A 118 3.16 2.49 -5.42
C GLU A 118 3.74 1.34 -6.26
N ASN A 119 3.93 0.14 -5.68
CA ASN A 119 4.57 -1.02 -6.32
C ASN A 119 5.99 -0.71 -6.84
N LEU A 120 6.74 0.13 -6.13
CA LEU A 120 8.05 0.62 -6.57
C LEU A 120 9.24 -0.16 -6.00
N ILE A 121 9.02 -1.27 -5.29
CA ILE A 121 10.08 -2.10 -4.72
C ILE A 121 10.21 -3.37 -5.57
N ASP A 122 11.39 -3.60 -6.16
CA ASP A 122 11.66 -4.78 -6.97
C ASP A 122 12.05 -5.99 -6.11
N GLU A 123 12.89 -5.75 -5.11
CA GLU A 123 13.47 -6.79 -4.26
C GLU A 123 13.59 -6.34 -2.81
N LEU A 124 13.51 -7.32 -1.91
CA LEU A 124 13.62 -7.14 -0.47
C LEU A 124 14.74 -8.01 0.09
N TYR A 125 15.66 -7.38 0.80
CA TYR A 125 16.73 -8.00 1.58
C TYR A 125 16.37 -7.82 3.05
N LEU A 126 15.93 -8.90 3.70
CA LEU A 126 15.42 -8.87 5.06
C LEU A 126 16.26 -9.77 5.95
N THR A 127 16.97 -9.18 6.90
CA THR A 127 17.66 -9.92 7.96
C THR A 127 16.72 -10.15 9.13
N ILE A 128 16.59 -11.41 9.54
CA ILE A 128 15.89 -11.83 10.76
C ILE A 128 16.92 -11.99 11.87
N GLU A 129 16.86 -11.12 12.87
CA GLU A 129 17.66 -11.21 14.09
C GLU A 129 16.96 -12.10 15.13
N PRO A 130 17.70 -12.92 15.90
CA PRO A 130 17.16 -13.90 16.84
C PRO A 130 16.69 -13.25 18.16
N ILE A 131 15.85 -12.21 18.06
CA ILE A 131 15.33 -11.43 19.19
C ILE A 131 13.82 -11.23 19.02
N LEU A 132 13.11 -11.14 20.15
CA LEU A 132 11.69 -10.77 20.20
C LEU A 132 11.57 -9.41 20.89
N PHE A 133 10.78 -8.49 20.34
CA PHE A 133 10.49 -7.21 20.99
C PHE A 133 9.14 -7.22 21.74
N GLY A 134 8.20 -8.09 21.36
CA GLY A 134 6.82 -8.14 21.81
C GLY A 134 5.96 -7.00 21.27
N ARG A 135 6.55 -5.83 21.02
CA ARG A 135 5.92 -4.66 20.41
C ARG A 135 6.98 -3.79 19.73
N GLY A 136 6.60 -3.14 18.65
CA GLY A 136 7.53 -2.27 17.93
C GLY A 136 6.93 -1.62 16.70
N ILE A 137 7.82 -1.10 15.89
CA ILE A 137 7.49 -0.48 14.60
C ILE A 137 7.59 -1.57 13.53
N PRO A 138 6.49 -1.94 12.85
CA PRO A 138 6.54 -2.93 11.77
C PRO A 138 7.23 -2.34 10.53
N MET A 139 7.74 -3.19 9.64
CA MET A 139 8.37 -2.74 8.40
C MET A 139 7.39 -2.01 7.46
N PHE A 140 6.20 -2.59 7.29
CA PHE A 140 5.14 -2.05 6.44
C PHE A 140 3.87 -1.80 7.26
N GLN A 141 3.07 -0.82 6.85
CA GLN A 141 1.78 -0.49 7.45
C GLN A 141 0.73 -0.30 6.36
N ASP A 142 -0.50 -0.76 6.61
CA ASP A 142 -1.68 -0.45 5.78
C ASP A 142 -1.47 -0.64 4.26
N LEU A 143 -0.93 -1.79 3.85
CA LEU A 143 -0.78 -2.13 2.43
C LEU A 143 -2.15 -2.53 1.86
N PRO A 144 -2.76 -1.73 0.95
CA PRO A 144 -4.10 -2.03 0.41
C PRO A 144 -4.10 -3.27 -0.48
N THR A 145 -2.96 -3.56 -1.12
CA THR A 145 -2.77 -4.76 -1.94
C THR A 145 -1.40 -5.33 -1.60
N PRO A 146 -1.32 -6.24 -0.61
CA PRO A 146 -0.06 -6.87 -0.25
C PRO A 146 0.54 -7.60 -1.47
N PRO A 147 1.83 -7.37 -1.78
CA PRO A 147 2.46 -8.00 -2.92
C PRO A 147 2.75 -9.47 -2.64
N THR A 148 2.86 -10.27 -3.70
CA THR A 148 3.35 -11.65 -3.57
C THR A 148 4.88 -11.63 -3.57
N LEU A 149 5.50 -12.47 -2.74
CA LEU A 149 6.96 -12.58 -2.65
C LEU A 149 7.44 -13.93 -3.18
N LYS A 150 8.55 -13.92 -3.90
CA LYS A 150 9.27 -15.14 -4.31
C LYS A 150 10.65 -15.14 -3.67
N LEU A 151 10.94 -16.14 -2.83
CA LEU A 151 12.27 -16.32 -2.26
C LEU A 151 13.26 -16.59 -3.40
N LEU A 152 14.34 -15.80 -3.43
CA LEU A 152 15.45 -15.95 -4.37
C LEU A 152 16.67 -16.58 -3.70
N GLU A 153 17.02 -16.09 -2.51
CA GLU A 153 18.17 -16.57 -1.74
C GLU A 153 17.86 -16.53 -0.25
N GLN A 154 18.43 -17.48 0.50
CA GLN A 154 18.54 -17.40 1.95
C GLN A 154 19.99 -17.65 2.35
N ARG A 155 20.49 -16.88 3.30
CA ARG A 155 21.88 -16.98 3.74
C ARG A 155 21.97 -16.73 5.24
N LYS A 156 22.70 -17.60 5.94
CA LYS A 156 23.04 -17.38 7.34
C LYS A 156 24.05 -16.23 7.45
N LEU A 157 23.81 -15.28 8.34
CA LEU A 157 24.75 -14.23 8.72
C LEU A 157 25.26 -14.53 10.14
N GLY A 158 26.56 -14.80 10.26
CA GLY A 158 27.17 -15.18 11.54
C GLY A 158 26.60 -16.47 12.11
N THR A 159 26.34 -16.49 13.43
CA THR A 159 25.92 -17.70 14.15
C THR A 159 24.43 -17.91 14.21
N SER A 160 23.62 -16.85 14.10
CA SER A 160 22.21 -16.90 14.50
C SER A 160 21.24 -16.08 13.65
N SER A 161 21.74 -15.16 12.82
CA SER A 161 20.89 -14.29 12.00
C SER A 161 20.73 -14.89 10.60
N VAL A 162 19.59 -14.63 9.95
CA VAL A 162 19.31 -15.14 8.59
C VAL A 162 18.92 -13.97 7.70
N LEU A 163 19.65 -13.80 6.59
CA LEU A 163 19.27 -12.92 5.51
C LEU A 163 18.38 -13.66 4.52
N LEU A 164 17.25 -13.06 4.18
CA LEU A 164 16.31 -13.53 3.18
C LEU A 164 16.26 -12.52 2.04
N HIS A 165 16.40 -12.99 0.81
CA HIS A 165 16.30 -12.18 -0.40
C HIS A 165 15.07 -12.60 -1.19
N TYR A 166 14.13 -11.67 -1.35
CA TYR A 166 12.89 -11.89 -2.08
C TYR A 166 12.81 -11.00 -3.32
N LYS A 167 12.25 -11.55 -4.39
CA LYS A 167 11.64 -10.76 -5.46
C LYS A 167 10.23 -10.39 -5.06
N ILE A 168 9.87 -9.13 -5.26
CA ILE A 168 8.50 -8.66 -5.10
C ILE A 168 7.80 -8.78 -6.44
N ALA A 169 6.75 -9.58 -6.51
CA ALA A 169 5.89 -9.65 -7.68
C ALA A 169 4.82 -8.57 -7.57
N THR A 170 4.81 -7.65 -8.53
CA THR A 170 3.70 -6.72 -8.70
C THR A 170 2.46 -7.54 -9.04
N ASN A 171 1.48 -7.58 -8.13
CA ASN A 171 0.17 -8.10 -8.51
C ASN A 171 -0.35 -7.17 -9.62
N PRO A 172 -0.74 -7.70 -10.79
CA PRO A 172 -1.35 -6.84 -11.81
C PRO A 172 -2.56 -6.13 -11.21
N PRO A 173 -2.88 -4.89 -11.64
CA PRO A 173 -4.00 -4.13 -11.11
C PRO A 173 -5.24 -5.02 -11.10
N GLN A 174 -5.79 -5.30 -9.91
CA GLN A 174 -7.03 -6.04 -9.77
C GLN A 174 -8.21 -5.12 -10.04
N SER A 175 -8.34 -4.62 -11.28
CA SER A 175 -9.57 -4.01 -11.78
C SER A 175 -9.55 -3.89 -13.30
N PRO A 176 -10.57 -4.40 -14.03
CA PRO A 176 -10.72 -4.12 -15.46
C PRO A 176 -11.08 -2.65 -15.77
N PHE A 177 -11.22 -1.79 -14.74
CA PHE A 177 -11.58 -0.38 -14.90
C PHE A 177 -10.40 0.60 -14.81
N ASP A 178 -9.17 0.13 -14.54
CA ASP A 178 -7.97 1.00 -14.41
C ASP A 178 -7.21 1.23 -15.72
N LYS A 179 -7.75 0.79 -16.87
CA LYS A 179 -7.24 1.26 -18.16
C LYS A 179 -7.95 2.55 -18.53
N GLY A 180 -7.26 3.67 -18.30
CA GLY A 180 -7.52 4.91 -19.02
C GLY A 180 -7.55 4.64 -20.53
N GLU A 181 -8.48 5.32 -21.21
CA GLU A 181 -8.72 5.30 -22.65
C GLU A 181 -9.09 3.95 -23.28
N ALA A 182 -10.41 3.70 -23.31
CA ALA A 182 -11.02 3.01 -24.44
C ALA A 182 -11.77 4.06 -25.27
N ALA A 183 -11.26 4.30 -26.49
CA ALA A 183 -11.90 5.06 -27.53
C ALA A 183 -13.39 4.67 -27.65
N THR A 184 -14.25 5.68 -27.68
CA THR A 184 -15.67 5.54 -28.02
C THR A 184 -15.79 4.86 -29.39
N PRO A 185 -16.38 3.65 -29.49
CA PRO A 185 -16.81 3.16 -30.78
C PRO A 185 -18.03 4.01 -31.16
N SER A 186 -17.93 4.74 -32.28
CA SER A 186 -19.06 5.45 -32.87
C SER A 186 -20.18 4.45 -33.14
N LEU A 187 -21.22 4.46 -32.30
CA LEU A 187 -22.43 3.70 -32.53
C LEU A 187 -23.15 4.29 -33.74
N SER A 188 -23.23 3.48 -34.80
CA SER A 188 -23.99 3.75 -36.00
C SER A 188 -25.43 4.14 -35.67
N LYS A 189 -25.88 5.24 -36.27
CA LYS A 189 -27.26 5.74 -36.26
C LYS A 189 -28.26 4.63 -36.59
N LYS A 190 -29.01 4.14 -35.59
CA LYS A 190 -30.41 3.67 -35.70
C LYS A 190 -30.93 3.17 -34.35
N ALA A 191 -31.53 4.09 -33.59
CA ALA A 191 -32.68 3.84 -32.71
C ALA A 191 -33.04 5.16 -32.01
N ASN A 192 -33.63 6.08 -32.77
CA ASN A 192 -34.39 7.18 -32.19
C ASN A 192 -35.67 6.60 -31.59
N SER A 193 -35.80 6.68 -30.27
CA SER A 193 -36.94 7.29 -29.57
C SER A 193 -37.05 6.68 -28.18
N ILE A 194 -36.71 7.46 -27.16
CA ILE A 194 -37.48 7.66 -25.93
C ILE A 194 -36.76 8.78 -25.18
N SER A 195 -37.55 9.79 -24.82
CA SER A 195 -37.18 11.13 -24.35
C SER A 195 -36.08 11.23 -23.29
N ASN A 196 -35.15 12.16 -23.53
CA ASN A 196 -34.29 12.79 -22.53
C ASN A 196 -35.14 13.39 -21.39
N ARG A 197 -34.90 12.95 -20.16
CA ARG A 197 -35.25 13.71 -18.95
C ARG A 197 -34.20 13.49 -17.88
N TYR A 198 -33.39 14.53 -17.70
CA TYR A 198 -32.54 14.90 -16.56
C TYR A 198 -32.33 13.84 -15.46
N TRP A 199 -31.08 13.39 -15.31
CA TRP A 199 -30.58 12.75 -14.09
C TRP A 199 -29.37 13.52 -13.57
N THR A 200 -29.49 14.08 -12.37
CA THR A 200 -28.35 14.47 -11.53
C THR A 200 -28.06 13.32 -10.55
N PRO A 201 -26.79 12.98 -10.25
CA PRO A 201 -26.48 11.92 -9.30
C PRO A 201 -26.52 12.48 -7.88
N SER A 202 -27.52 12.10 -7.11
CA SER A 202 -27.40 12.00 -5.66
C SER A 202 -27.98 10.64 -5.27
N ASN A 203 -27.14 9.66 -4.93
CA ASN A 203 -27.56 8.49 -4.15
C ASN A 203 -26.33 7.75 -3.61
N TYR A 204 -26.34 7.57 -2.29
CA TYR A 204 -25.37 6.85 -1.48
C TYR A 204 -25.44 5.34 -1.78
N SER A 205 -24.28 4.69 -1.83
CA SER A 205 -24.14 3.24 -1.91
C SER A 205 -23.19 2.77 -0.82
N HIS A 206 -23.63 1.85 0.03
CA HIS A 206 -22.75 1.11 0.94
C HIS A 206 -22.42 -0.24 0.32
N MET A 207 -21.14 -0.53 0.15
CA MET A 207 -20.63 -1.75 -0.46
C MET A 207 -19.89 -2.56 0.62
N LEU A 208 -20.36 -3.76 0.93
CA LEU A 208 -19.71 -4.70 1.84
C LEU A 208 -19.13 -5.85 1.01
N TRP A 209 -17.84 -6.12 1.15
CA TRP A 209 -17.18 -7.27 0.54
C TRP A 209 -17.29 -8.46 1.48
N ILE A 210 -18.01 -9.50 1.06
CA ILE A 210 -17.91 -10.85 1.61
C ILE A 210 -17.58 -11.76 0.42
N CYS A 211 -16.55 -12.58 0.57
CA CYS A 211 -15.92 -13.38 -0.48
C CYS A 211 -16.92 -14.00 -1.48
N ASP A 212 -16.62 -13.83 -2.77
CA ASP A 212 -17.29 -14.39 -3.95
C ASP A 212 -18.74 -13.96 -4.28
N TRP A 213 -19.31 -13.00 -3.56
CA TRP A 213 -20.65 -12.44 -3.87
C TRP A 213 -20.62 -10.93 -4.04
N VAL A 214 -21.18 -10.43 -5.16
CA VAL A 214 -21.49 -9.01 -5.31
C VAL A 214 -22.98 -8.80 -5.04
N ILE A 215 -23.28 -8.12 -3.93
CA ILE A 215 -24.65 -7.75 -3.56
C ILE A 215 -24.85 -6.28 -3.91
N ILE A 216 -25.76 -5.99 -4.85
CA ILE A 216 -26.15 -4.62 -5.18
C ILE A 216 -27.58 -4.41 -4.69
N LEU A 217 -27.75 -3.55 -3.68
CA LEU A 217 -29.04 -3.07 -3.24
C LEU A 217 -29.41 -1.83 -4.06
N LYS A 218 -30.41 -1.95 -4.95
CA LYS A 218 -31.00 -0.81 -5.65
C LYS A 218 -32.36 -0.49 -5.06
N TYR A 219 -32.51 0.75 -4.60
CA TYR A 219 -33.80 1.31 -4.23
C TYR A 219 -34.45 1.92 -5.48
N LEU A 220 -35.58 1.35 -5.91
CA LEU A 220 -36.40 1.95 -6.97
C LEU A 220 -37.49 2.81 -6.34
N LYS A 221 -37.45 4.12 -6.61
CA LYS A 221 -38.54 5.03 -6.32
C LYS A 221 -39.46 5.06 -7.54
N ASN A 222 -40.68 4.55 -7.41
CA ASN A 222 -41.67 4.69 -8.49
C ASN A 222 -42.07 6.16 -8.64
N GLY A 223 -42.20 6.61 -9.89
CA GLY A 223 -42.41 8.01 -10.26
C GLY A 223 -43.61 8.67 -9.58
N ARG A 224 -43.42 9.97 -9.28
CA ARG A 224 -44.40 11.03 -9.01
C ARG A 224 -45.80 10.63 -8.50
N SER A 225 -45.92 9.88 -7.40
CA SER A 225 -46.95 10.04 -6.34
C SER A 225 -47.00 8.85 -5.37
N ALA A 226 -45.85 8.32 -4.94
CA ALA A 226 -45.81 7.26 -3.93
C ALA A 226 -45.45 7.86 -2.57
N ARG A 227 -46.23 7.55 -1.52
CA ARG A 227 -45.90 7.92 -0.13
C ARG A 227 -44.54 7.30 0.25
N PRO A 228 -43.82 7.84 1.25
CA PRO A 228 -42.49 7.34 1.64
C PRO A 228 -42.42 5.83 1.94
N ASP A 229 -43.57 5.20 2.19
CA ASP A 229 -43.70 3.81 2.58
C ASP A 229 -43.74 2.78 1.42
N ASP A 230 -43.78 3.22 0.16
CA ASP A 230 -43.95 2.34 -1.01
C ASP A 230 -42.64 1.87 -1.68
N ALA A 231 -41.48 2.02 -1.02
CA ALA A 231 -40.20 1.59 -1.59
C ALA A 231 -40.11 0.05 -1.70
N ARG A 232 -40.13 -0.46 -2.94
CA ARG A 232 -39.80 -1.87 -3.22
C ARG A 232 -38.29 -2.02 -3.27
N SER A 233 -37.75 -2.87 -2.40
CA SER A 233 -36.33 -3.25 -2.40
C SER A 233 -36.14 -4.37 -3.42
N ILE A 234 -35.23 -4.20 -4.39
CA ILE A 234 -34.81 -5.29 -5.27
C ILE A 234 -33.39 -5.67 -4.88
N LEU A 235 -33.23 -6.91 -4.43
CA LEU A 235 -31.93 -7.53 -4.21
C LEU A 235 -31.50 -8.22 -5.51
N ILE A 236 -30.43 -7.73 -6.13
CA ILE A 236 -29.86 -8.39 -7.31
C ILE A 236 -28.56 -9.05 -6.87
N ILE A 237 -28.52 -10.38 -7.01
CA ILE A 237 -27.38 -11.20 -6.67
C ILE A 237 -26.76 -11.72 -7.96
N TYR A 238 -25.48 -11.42 -8.20
CA TYR A 238 -24.74 -11.93 -9.36
C TYR A 238 -23.79 -13.05 -8.93
N HIS A 239 -23.80 -14.16 -9.66
CA HIS A 239 -22.79 -15.23 -9.55
C HIS A 239 -22.05 -15.39 -10.88
N LYS A 240 -20.71 -15.45 -10.82
CA LYS A 240 -19.81 -15.40 -11.99
C LYS A 240 -19.89 -16.63 -12.92
N LYS A 241 -20.64 -17.67 -12.55
CA LYS A 241 -20.91 -18.84 -13.40
C LYS A 241 -22.40 -19.17 -13.39
N LYS A 242 -23.07 -18.77 -14.48
CA LYS A 242 -24.44 -19.09 -14.95
C LYS A 242 -25.65 -18.70 -14.06
N GLN A 243 -26.60 -18.04 -14.73
CA GLN A 243 -27.97 -17.64 -14.36
C GLN A 243 -28.13 -16.58 -13.25
N ALA A 244 -28.80 -15.48 -13.61
CA ALA A 244 -29.26 -14.46 -12.66
C ALA A 244 -30.51 -14.97 -11.95
N ILE A 245 -30.50 -14.99 -10.62
CA ILE A 245 -31.68 -15.33 -9.82
C ILE A 245 -32.35 -14.02 -9.41
N PHE A 246 -33.56 -13.79 -9.91
CA PHE A 246 -34.41 -12.68 -9.46
C PHE A 246 -35.24 -13.16 -8.26
N MET A 247 -34.92 -12.69 -7.06
CA MET A 247 -35.80 -12.85 -5.90
C MET A 247 -36.57 -11.55 -5.64
N LYS A 248 -37.90 -11.65 -5.73
CA LYS A 248 -38.82 -10.56 -5.40
C LYS A 248 -39.30 -10.77 -3.97
N SER A 249 -38.66 -10.17 -2.98
CA SER A 249 -39.15 -10.22 -1.59
C SER A 249 -40.10 -9.04 -1.34
N SER A 250 -41.38 -9.33 -1.10
CA SER A 250 -42.29 -8.41 -0.40
C SER A 250 -42.20 -8.71 1.09
N LEU A 251 -41.31 -8.03 1.82
CA LEU A 251 -41.24 -8.13 3.28
C LEU A 251 -42.15 -7.06 3.92
N PRO A 252 -43.13 -7.44 4.77
CA PRO A 252 -43.81 -6.49 5.65
C PRO A 252 -42.95 -6.12 6.86
N LYS A 253 -42.99 -4.84 7.28
CA LYS A 253 -42.19 -4.20 8.34
C LYS A 253 -42.50 -4.65 9.79
N SER A 254 -42.93 -5.87 10.04
CA SER A 254 -43.12 -6.36 11.43
C SER A 254 -42.03 -7.37 11.79
N ASN A 255 -40.83 -6.87 12.09
CA ASN A 255 -39.82 -7.52 12.95
C ASN A 255 -38.56 -6.64 13.11
N ILE A 256 -38.75 -5.36 13.46
CA ILE A 256 -37.69 -4.55 14.07
C ILE A 256 -38.15 -4.24 15.49
N SER A 257 -37.89 -5.16 16.41
CA SER A 257 -38.02 -4.93 17.84
C SER A 257 -36.63 -4.74 18.46
N LYS A 258 -36.38 -3.48 18.82
CA LYS A 258 -35.67 -3.01 20.03
C LYS A 258 -34.53 -3.89 20.57
N PHE A 259 -33.30 -3.37 20.49
CA PHE A 259 -32.40 -3.39 21.66
C PHE A 259 -31.71 -2.03 21.79
N SER A 260 -32.10 -1.33 22.84
CA SER A 260 -31.58 -0.04 23.31
C SER A 260 -30.21 -0.21 23.95
N HIS A 261 -29.37 0.82 23.79
CA HIS A 261 -28.17 1.05 24.59
C HIS A 261 -28.42 0.92 26.10
N ARG A 262 -27.61 0.11 26.78
CA ARG A 262 -27.07 0.41 28.12
C ARG A 262 -25.66 -0.20 28.24
N LYS A 263 -24.67 0.67 28.47
CA LYS A 263 -23.46 0.41 29.26
C LYS A 263 -23.83 0.57 30.76
N PRO A 264 -23.08 0.03 31.73
CA PRO A 264 -21.61 -0.13 31.78
C PRO A 264 -21.11 -1.47 31.24
#